data_AF-R9HBA7-F1
#
_entry.id   AF-R9HBA7-F1
#
_cell.length_a   1.000
_cell.length_b   1.000
_cell.length_c   1.000
_cell.angle_alpha   90.00
_cell.angle_beta   90.00
_cell.angle_gamma   90.00
#
_symmetry.space_group_name_H-M   'P 1'
#
loop_
_entity.id
_entity.type
_entity.pdbx_description
1 polymer ?
#
loop_
_entity_poly.entity_id
_entity_poly.type
_entity_poly.pdbx_seq_one_letter_code
_entity_poly.pdbx_strand_id
1 'polypeptide(L)'
;MKKIILILIAVQFILAPQITKSYGTNDSHEYFKVNQKRETVKKDIFGNIIIEDEKGNKKTIKKDIFGDIVIEDEKGNKKTIKKDIFGDTVIEDEKGNKKT
;
A
#
# COMPACT_ATOMS: atom_id res chain seq x y z
N MET A 1 -13.58 -0.17 10.57
CA MET A 1 -13.39 -0.70 9.20
C MET A 1 -12.77 0.35 8.27
N LYS A 2 -13.24 1.60 8.24
CA LYS A 2 -12.68 2.71 7.43
C LYS A 2 -11.15 3.01 7.49
N LYS A 3 -10.37 2.50 8.46
CA LYS A 3 -8.96 2.90 8.66
C LYS A 3 -7.97 2.20 7.71
N ILE A 4 -8.27 0.98 7.24
CA ILE A 4 -7.33 0.17 6.43
C ILE A 4 -7.26 0.70 4.99
N ILE A 5 -8.42 0.88 4.34
CA ILE A 5 -8.52 1.55 3.03
C ILE A 5 -7.90 2.95 3.05
N LEU A 6 -8.09 3.73 4.12
CA LEU A 6 -7.59 5.12 4.19
C LEU A 6 -6.04 5.19 4.09
N ILE A 7 -5.34 4.28 4.77
CA ILE A 7 -3.87 4.18 4.73
C ILE A 7 -3.39 3.81 3.33
N LEU A 8 -4.08 2.88 2.67
CA LEU A 8 -3.75 2.44 1.30
C LEU A 8 -3.89 3.57 0.27
N ILE A 9 -4.97 4.34 0.39
CA ILE A 9 -5.25 5.49 -0.46
C ILE A 9 -4.13 6.52 -0.35
N ALA A 10 -3.75 6.88 0.88
CA ALA A 10 -2.72 7.86 1.12
C ALA A 10 -1.39 7.46 0.45
N VAL A 11 -0.98 6.20 0.60
CA VAL A 11 0.22 5.66 -0.04
C VAL A 11 0.17 5.75 -1.58
N GLN A 12 -0.97 5.40 -2.19
CA GLN A 12 -1.12 5.43 -3.65
C GLN A 12 -1.19 6.84 -4.23
N PHE A 13 -1.70 7.85 -3.50
CA PHE A 13 -1.65 9.25 -3.94
C PHE A 13 -0.21 9.79 -4.03
N ILE A 14 0.68 9.34 -3.14
CA ILE A 14 2.10 9.76 -3.16
C ILE A 14 2.86 9.07 -4.32
N LEU A 15 2.49 7.83 -4.64
CA LEU A 15 3.14 7.03 -5.70
C LEU A 15 2.58 7.29 -7.12
N ALA A 16 1.28 7.55 -7.29
CA ALA A 16 0.63 7.74 -8.58
C ALA A 16 -0.65 8.61 -8.48
N PRO A 17 -0.58 9.92 -8.74
CA PRO A 17 -1.65 10.88 -8.40
C PRO A 17 -2.92 10.83 -9.28
N GLN A 18 -3.02 9.97 -10.31
CA GLN A 18 -4.03 10.08 -11.38
C GLN A 18 -5.10 8.96 -11.39
N ILE A 19 -5.46 8.39 -10.23
CA ILE A 19 -6.30 7.17 -10.19
C ILE A 19 -7.67 7.43 -9.53
N THR A 20 -8.76 7.34 -10.28
CA THR A 20 -10.14 7.32 -9.77
C THR A 20 -10.50 5.93 -9.24
N LYS A 21 -11.13 5.87 -8.06
CA LYS A 21 -11.41 4.61 -7.32
C LYS A 21 -12.85 4.53 -6.82
N SER A 22 -13.41 3.31 -6.83
CA SER A 22 -14.65 2.95 -6.12
C SER A 22 -14.40 1.85 -5.08
N TYR A 23 -15.21 1.82 -4.01
CA TYR A 23 -15.01 0.98 -2.83
C TYR A 23 -16.24 0.11 -2.55
N GLY A 24 -16.01 -1.13 -2.12
CA GLY A 24 -17.06 -2.04 -1.65
C GLY A 24 -16.54 -3.00 -0.58
N THR A 25 -17.43 -3.49 0.27
CA THR A 25 -17.12 -4.38 1.40
C THR A 25 -17.95 -5.66 1.29
N ASN A 26 -17.37 -6.82 1.59
CA ASN A 26 -18.12 -8.05 1.90
C ASN A 26 -17.73 -8.60 3.27
N ASP A 27 -18.32 -9.73 3.67
CA ASP A 27 -18.25 -10.29 5.02
C ASP A 27 -16.83 -10.58 5.56
N SER A 28 -15.81 -10.64 4.70
CA SER A 28 -14.42 -10.92 5.12
C SER A 28 -13.33 -10.09 4.45
N HIS A 29 -13.64 -9.35 3.37
CA HIS A 29 -12.64 -8.64 2.58
C HIS A 29 -13.12 -7.26 2.10
N GLU A 30 -12.18 -6.32 2.05
CA GLU A 30 -12.38 -5.01 1.46
C GLU A 30 -11.85 -5.06 0.01
N TYR A 31 -12.61 -4.53 -0.94
CA TYR A 31 -12.18 -4.47 -2.34
C TYR A 31 -12.24 -3.03 -2.83
N PHE A 32 -11.29 -2.68 -3.67
CA PHE A 32 -11.34 -1.43 -4.43
C PHE A 32 -11.16 -1.72 -5.91
N LYS A 33 -11.80 -0.90 -6.75
CA LYS A 33 -11.71 -0.99 -8.19
C LYS A 33 -10.94 0.22 -8.72
N VAL A 34 -9.89 -0.05 -9.49
CA VAL A 34 -9.04 0.95 -10.16
C VAL A 34 -9.10 0.70 -11.65
N ASN A 35 -9.64 1.63 -12.45
CA ASN A 35 -9.57 1.57 -13.93
C ASN A 35 -9.84 0.16 -14.52
N GLN A 36 -10.94 -0.47 -14.10
CA GLN A 36 -11.38 -1.84 -14.47
C GLN A 36 -10.65 -3.01 -13.78
N LYS A 37 -9.53 -2.79 -13.10
CA LYS A 37 -8.81 -3.79 -12.30
C LYS A 37 -9.41 -3.88 -10.90
N ARG A 38 -9.80 -5.09 -10.46
CA ARG A 38 -10.18 -5.34 -9.05
C ARG A 38 -8.94 -5.69 -8.25
N GLU A 39 -8.78 -5.04 -7.11
CA GLU A 39 -7.76 -5.40 -6.13
C GLU A 39 -8.46 -5.75 -4.81
N THR A 40 -8.06 -6.87 -4.25
CA THR A 40 -8.53 -7.39 -2.96
C THR A 40 -7.58 -6.92 -1.88
N VAL A 41 -8.11 -6.37 -0.81
CA VAL A 41 -7.34 -5.96 0.36
C VAL A 41 -7.75 -6.82 1.54
N LYS A 42 -6.75 -7.46 2.13
CA LYS A 42 -6.93 -8.28 3.33
C LYS A 42 -5.86 -7.97 4.35
N LYS A 43 -6.17 -8.18 5.62
CA LYS A 43 -5.22 -8.07 6.71
C LYS A 43 -4.76 -9.49 7.09
N ASP A 44 -3.46 -9.71 7.21
CA ASP A 44 -2.93 -10.99 7.69
C ASP A 44 -2.99 -11.10 9.22
N ILE A 45 -2.58 -12.25 9.75
CA ILE A 45 -2.57 -12.52 11.21
C ILE A 45 -1.61 -11.62 12.00
N PHE A 46 -0.58 -11.08 11.35
CA PHE A 46 0.39 -10.16 11.94
C PHE A 46 -0.06 -8.70 11.82
N GLY A 47 -1.17 -8.47 11.14
CA GLY A 47 -1.75 -7.18 10.89
C GLY A 47 -1.15 -6.41 9.72
N ASN A 48 -0.34 -7.06 8.89
CA ASN A 48 0.09 -6.52 7.61
C ASN A 48 -1.07 -6.49 6.63
N ILE A 49 -1.02 -5.56 5.69
CA ILE A 49 -2.02 -5.44 4.65
C ILE A 49 -1.49 -6.15 3.40
N ILE A 50 -2.28 -7.07 2.85
CA ILE A 50 -1.99 -7.76 1.59
C ILE A 50 -2.97 -7.25 0.55
N ILE A 51 -2.42 -6.77 -0.56
CA ILE A 51 -3.15 -6.39 -1.77
C ILE A 51 -2.90 -7.48 -2.81
N GLU A 52 -3.97 -8.01 -3.37
CA GLU A 52 -3.91 -9.05 -4.39
C GLU A 52 -4.78 -8.64 -5.57
N ASP A 53 -4.22 -8.65 -6.77
CA ASP A 53 -5.00 -8.39 -7.97
C ASP A 53 -5.63 -9.66 -8.57
N GLU A 54 -6.52 -9.48 -9.54
CA GLU A 54 -7.19 -10.57 -10.26
C GLU A 54 -6.24 -11.53 -11.00
N LYS A 55 -4.98 -11.13 -11.23
CA LYS A 55 -3.95 -11.98 -11.84
C LYS A 55 -3.14 -12.75 -10.80
N GLY A 56 -3.44 -12.56 -9.51
CA GLY A 56 -2.73 -13.18 -8.40
C GLY A 56 -1.48 -12.44 -7.97
N ASN A 57 -1.16 -11.27 -8.56
CA ASN A 57 0.02 -10.51 -8.15
C ASN A 57 -0.21 -9.91 -6.76
N LYS A 58 0.77 -10.07 -5.87
CA LYS A 58 0.65 -9.64 -4.46
C LYS A 58 1.58 -8.48 -4.11
N LYS A 59 1.07 -7.59 -3.25
CA LYS A 59 1.84 -6.57 -2.56
C LYS A 59 1.53 -6.61 -1.07
N THR A 60 2.56 -6.56 -0.25
CA THR A 60 2.45 -6.52 1.20
C THR A 60 2.84 -5.14 1.68
N ILE A 61 1.99 -4.54 2.50
CA ILE A 61 2.25 -3.29 3.21
C ILE A 61 2.34 -3.62 4.69
N LYS A 62 3.49 -3.36 5.27
CA LYS A 62 3.79 -3.62 6.69
C LYS A 62 4.45 -2.40 7.31
N LYS A 63 4.41 -2.33 8.64
CA LYS A 63 5.31 -1.43 9.37
C LYS A 63 6.59 -2.16 9.67
N ASP A 64 7.73 -1.49 9.50
CA ASP A 64 8.99 -1.99 10.01
C ASP A 64 9.14 -1.69 11.51
N ILE A 65 10.32 -2.03 12.05
CA ILE A 65 10.64 -1.85 13.47
C ILE A 65 10.77 -0.38 13.88
N PHE A 66 11.01 0.52 12.92
CA PHE A 66 11.11 1.96 13.14
C PHE A 66 9.74 2.66 13.02
N GLY A 67 8.72 1.92 12.61
CA GLY A 67 7.36 2.43 12.38
C GLY A 67 7.15 2.98 10.98
N ASP A 68 8.15 2.85 10.11
CA ASP A 68 8.08 3.23 8.70
C ASP A 68 7.22 2.24 7.92
N ILE A 69 6.57 2.71 6.86
CA ILE A 69 5.72 1.86 6.02
C ILE A 69 6.58 1.23 4.94
N VAL A 70 6.65 -0.10 4.92
CA VAL A 70 7.34 -0.87 3.89
C VAL A 70 6.32 -1.51 2.97
N ILE A 71 6.51 -1.31 1.66
CA ILE A 71 5.74 -1.91 0.59
C ILE A 71 6.67 -2.87 -0.15
N GLU A 72 6.30 -4.14 -0.18
CA GLU A 72 7.06 -5.20 -0.83
C GLU A 72 6.16 -5.90 -1.85
N ASP A 73 6.61 -6.02 -3.09
CA ASP A 73 5.92 -6.84 -4.07
C ASP A 73 6.38 -8.30 -4.01
N GLU A 74 5.64 -9.19 -4.68
CA GLU A 74 5.98 -10.61 -4.74
C GLU A 74 7.32 -10.95 -5.41
N LYS A 75 7.92 -9.99 -6.12
CA LYS A 75 9.25 -10.14 -6.75
C LYS A 75 10.37 -9.71 -5.81
N GLY A 76 10.03 -9.25 -4.61
CA GLY A 76 10.97 -8.77 -3.61
C GLY A 76 11.34 -7.30 -3.75
N ASN A 77 10.76 -6.55 -4.70
CA ASN A 77 11.05 -5.12 -4.84
C ASN A 77 10.44 -4.36 -3.66
N LYS A 78 11.26 -3.54 -3.00
CA LYS A 78 10.85 -2.79 -1.80
C LYS A 78 10.79 -1.29 -2.00
N LYS A 79 9.81 -0.67 -1.36
CA LYS A 79 9.72 0.78 -1.15
C LYS A 79 9.42 1.06 0.31
N THR A 80 10.13 2.03 0.88
CA THR A 80 9.92 2.49 2.25
C THR A 80 9.37 3.90 2.21
N ILE A 81 8.32 4.14 2.96
CA ILE A 81 7.71 5.45 3.16
C ILE A 81 7.95 5.83 4.61
N LYS A 82 8.72 6.90 4.80
CA LYS A 82 9.13 7.39 6.10
C LYS A 82 9.00 8.91 6.19
N LYS A 83 9.18 9.44 7.39
CA LYS A 83 9.35 10.87 7.60
C LYS A 83 10.83 11.21 7.66
N ASP A 84 11.24 12.28 6.99
CA ASP A 84 12.59 12.82 7.19
C ASP A 84 12.68 13.63 8.49
N ILE A 85 13.85 14.22 8.74
CA ILE A 85 14.12 15.02 9.94
C ILE A 85 13.28 16.31 10.01
N PHE A 86 12.73 16.77 8.89
CA PHE A 86 11.88 17.95 8.80
C PHE A 86 10.38 17.60 8.90
N GLY A 87 10.05 16.32 8.90
CA GLY A 87 8.67 15.83 8.93
C GLY A 87 8.05 15.73 7.53
N ASP A 88 8.84 15.78 6.47
CA ASP A 88 8.40 15.56 5.11
C ASP A 88 8.32 14.06 4.79
N THR A 89 7.38 13.67 3.94
CA THR A 89 7.19 12.26 3.57
C THR A 89 8.20 11.87 2.49
N VAL A 90 9.13 10.97 2.80
CA VAL A 90 10.10 10.45 1.83
C VAL A 90 9.72 9.02 1.45
N ILE A 91 9.64 8.78 0.14
CA ILE A 91 9.60 7.44 -0.44
C ILE A 91 11.00 7.08 -0.93
N GLU A 92 11.56 6.00 -0.43
CA GLU A 92 12.84 5.45 -0.85
C GLU A 92 12.62 4.07 -1.49
N ASP A 93 13.22 3.83 -2.65
CA ASP A 93 13.27 2.48 -3.23
C ASP A 93 14.49 1.69 -2.73
N GLU A 94 14.51 0.39 -2.99
CA GLU A 94 15.63 -0.49 -2.61
C GLU A 94 16.99 -0.13 -3.24
N LYS A 95 17.01 0.72 -4.28
CA LYS A 95 18.22 1.21 -4.93
C LYS A 95 18.71 2.53 -4.31
N GLY A 96 18.01 3.04 -3.30
CA GLY A 96 18.31 4.30 -2.63
C GLY A 96 17.80 5.54 -3.35
N ASN A 97 16.98 5.39 -4.40
CA ASN A 97 16.35 6.54 -5.04
C ASN A 97 15.24 7.08 -4.14
N LYS A 98 15.23 8.40 -3.94
CA LYS A 98 14.31 9.08 -3.04
C LYS A 98 13.37 10.00 -3.81
N LYS A 99 12.11 10.01 -3.38
CA LYS A 99 11.09 10.97 -3.80
C LYS A 99 10.45 11.56 -2.55
N THR A 100 10.46 12.88 -2.46
CA THR A 100 9.87 13.65 -1.36
C THR A 100 8.55 14.27 -1.83
#